data_AF-A0AAQ4RZ21-F1
#
_entry.id   AF-A0AAQ4RZ21-F1
#
_cell.length_a   1.000
_cell.length_b   1.000
_cell.length_c   1.000
_cell.angle_alpha   90.00
_cell.angle_beta   90.00
_cell.angle_gamma   90.00
#
_symmetry.space_group_name_H-M   'P 1'
#
loop_
_entity.id
_entity.type
_entity.pdbx_description
1 polymer ?
#
loop_
_entity_poly.entity_id
_entity_poly.type
_entity_poly.pdbx_seq_one_letter_code
_entity_poly.pdbx_strand_id
1 'polypeptide(L)'
;MGTQGPARKRIPNPEKRTAEDDVLNVIAREAEARLATRRAERAEAREIRMKELERQQKEEDSERFSRPSRRYASMSDDEERMSVGSRGSLRPSDCGGFLASGSRASSRASSARASPVVEEKPDRDFVDKGSRTASTLSAATLASLGGASSRRGSCDTSFSVETEASIRDMKDSLAESEDKYRKAMVSNAQLHNDKSTLMYQVENLKAELSDMEELLWESRRHCDDRTKEFERELQAHRVLQFQFKEAEEALRRTEELLTKHGVVVPPENSTNGDRGQGEGVDEVTADSASPEEPPPGGRESALELRLKKLFEERESLRDQVMFPSGFIAQTIMSFINRVDVKVRQLKSQLDRRQKNGTDEVQNPEGDHLEDSHLLDLQRDANRQISDLKFKLVKSEQEVTTLEQNVIRLEGQVTRYKSASENAEKIEDELKVDKRKLQRELRSALDRIDELEVNNNHLSKRLEKMKANRNALLAQQ
;
A
#
# COMPACT_ATOMS: atom_id res chain seq x y z
N MET A 1 -66.19 8.17 -2.47
CA MET A 1 -65.09 7.18 -2.38
C MET A 1 -63.88 7.82 -3.05
N GLY A 2 -62.80 8.25 -2.41
CA GLY A 2 -62.37 8.23 -1.01
C GLY A 2 -61.32 9.32 -0.81
N THR A 3 -61.15 9.76 0.44
CA THR A 3 -60.17 10.75 0.88
C THR A 3 -58.84 10.05 1.21
N GLN A 4 -57.71 10.57 0.73
CA GLN A 4 -56.37 10.17 1.18
C GLN A 4 -55.75 11.32 1.98
N GLY A 5 -55.48 11.07 3.26
CA GLY A 5 -54.81 11.99 4.18
C GLY A 5 -53.28 11.94 4.06
N PRO A 6 -52.55 12.92 4.62
CA PRO A 6 -51.11 13.04 4.47
C PRO A 6 -50.35 12.11 5.45
N ALA A 7 -49.30 11.47 4.94
CA ALA A 7 -48.43 10.56 5.67
C ALA A 7 -47.59 11.28 6.75
N ARG A 8 -47.70 10.85 8.00
CA ARG A 8 -46.81 11.26 9.11
C ARG A 8 -45.41 10.66 8.91
N LYS A 9 -44.41 11.51 8.69
CA LYS A 9 -42.98 11.14 8.77
C LYS A 9 -42.61 10.91 10.24
N ARG A 10 -42.08 9.73 10.57
CA ARG A 10 -41.49 9.44 11.89
C ARG A 10 -40.14 10.13 12.00
N ILE A 11 -39.97 10.97 13.01
CA ILE A 11 -38.68 11.55 13.43
C ILE A 11 -38.03 10.55 14.41
N PRO A 12 -36.78 10.09 14.20
CA PRO A 12 -36.07 9.26 15.18
C PRO A 12 -35.71 10.10 16.41
N ASN A 13 -36.09 9.63 17.60
CA ASN A 13 -35.90 10.31 18.89
C ASN A 13 -34.44 10.15 19.36
N PRO A 14 -33.68 11.23 19.67
CA PRO A 14 -32.25 11.18 19.98
C PRO A 14 -31.90 10.80 21.44
N GLU A 15 -32.87 10.47 22.28
CA GLU A 15 -32.68 10.35 23.74
C GLU A 15 -32.71 8.92 24.31
N LYS A 16 -32.28 7.92 23.54
CA LYS A 16 -32.02 6.59 24.09
C LYS A 16 -30.60 6.15 23.72
N ARG A 17 -29.60 6.67 24.43
CA ARG A 17 -28.33 5.96 24.59
C ARG A 17 -28.66 4.68 25.36
N THR A 18 -28.82 3.60 24.62
CA THR A 18 -29.21 2.30 25.18
C THR A 18 -27.99 1.71 25.89
N ALA A 19 -28.21 0.82 26.87
CA ALA A 19 -27.14 0.08 27.53
C ALA A 19 -26.18 -0.64 26.55
N GLU A 20 -26.60 -0.80 25.30
CA GLU A 20 -25.82 -1.32 24.18
C GLU A 20 -24.67 -0.37 23.79
N ASP A 21 -24.88 0.95 23.77
CA ASP A 21 -23.81 1.93 23.49
C ASP A 21 -22.72 1.91 24.57
N ASP A 22 -23.12 1.71 25.83
CA ASP A 22 -22.18 1.58 26.94
C ASP A 22 -21.36 0.28 26.84
N VAL A 23 -21.99 -0.83 26.44
CA VAL A 23 -21.31 -2.10 26.17
C VAL A 23 -20.34 -1.97 25.00
N LEU A 24 -20.73 -1.30 23.91
CA LEU A 24 -19.85 -1.05 22.76
C LEU A 24 -18.65 -0.18 23.13
N ASN A 25 -18.84 0.83 23.98
CA ASN A 25 -17.76 1.67 24.49
C ASN A 25 -16.79 0.91 25.43
N VAL A 26 -17.27 -0.08 26.18
CA VAL A 26 -16.41 -0.97 26.99
C VAL A 26 -15.58 -1.88 26.07
N ILE A 27 -16.22 -2.48 25.06
CA ILE A 27 -15.54 -3.35 24.09
C ILE A 27 -14.47 -2.57 23.31
N ALA A 28 -14.78 -1.34 22.88
CA ALA A 28 -13.83 -0.48 22.17
C ALA A 28 -12.59 -0.17 23.01
N ARG A 29 -12.78 0.20 24.29
CA ARG A 29 -11.67 0.45 25.23
C ARG A 29 -10.85 -0.80 25.52
N GLU A 30 -11.49 -1.96 25.64
CA GLU A 30 -10.78 -3.23 25.84
C GLU A 30 -9.97 -3.64 24.61
N ALA A 31 -10.52 -3.45 23.41
CA ALA A 31 -9.82 -3.70 22.15
C ALA A 31 -8.62 -2.75 21.99
N GLU A 32 -8.78 -1.48 22.33
CA GLU A 32 -7.71 -0.49 22.33
C GLU A 32 -6.60 -0.84 23.32
N ALA A 33 -6.95 -1.26 24.55
CA ALA A 33 -5.99 -1.70 25.56
C ALA A 33 -5.18 -2.93 25.10
N ARG A 34 -5.82 -3.88 24.41
CA ARG A 34 -5.15 -5.07 23.82
C ARG A 34 -4.21 -4.70 22.66
N LEU A 35 -4.58 -3.70 21.85
CA LEU A 35 -3.71 -3.19 20.81
C LEU A 35 -2.52 -2.42 21.39
N ALA A 36 -2.74 -1.65 22.46
CA ALA A 36 -1.68 -0.93 23.17
C ALA A 36 -0.65 -1.88 23.79
N THR A 37 -1.08 -3.00 24.41
CA THR A 37 -0.16 -4.03 24.92
C THR A 37 0.65 -4.67 23.80
N ARG A 38 0.02 -5.04 22.67
CA ARG A 38 0.76 -5.56 21.50
C ARG A 38 1.74 -4.54 20.90
N ARG A 39 1.44 -3.23 20.95
CA ARG A 39 2.36 -2.17 20.54
C ARG A 39 3.55 -2.08 21.51
N ALA A 40 3.30 -2.17 22.82
CA ALA A 40 4.34 -2.16 23.84
C ALA A 40 5.27 -3.38 23.75
N GLU A 41 4.73 -4.59 23.61
CA GLU A 41 5.51 -5.83 23.42
C GLU A 41 6.41 -5.75 22.16
N ARG A 42 5.89 -5.20 21.06
CA ARG A 42 6.69 -4.98 19.85
C ARG A 42 7.77 -3.93 20.04
N ALA A 43 7.50 -2.88 20.80
CA ALA A 43 8.50 -1.87 21.15
C ALA A 43 9.62 -2.47 22.03
N GLU A 44 9.27 -3.27 23.03
CA GLU A 44 10.22 -4.00 23.87
C GLU A 44 11.06 -4.99 23.06
N ALA A 45 10.44 -5.74 22.13
CA ALA A 45 11.18 -6.63 21.23
C ALA A 45 12.18 -5.88 20.33
N ARG A 46 11.82 -4.67 19.86
CA ARG A 46 12.74 -3.79 19.11
C ARG A 46 13.88 -3.31 20.00
N GLU A 47 13.59 -2.92 21.24
CA GLU A 47 14.59 -2.48 22.21
C GLU A 47 15.59 -3.58 22.56
N ILE A 48 15.12 -4.81 22.79
CA ILE A 48 15.96 -5.99 23.02
C ILE A 48 16.87 -6.25 21.82
N ARG A 49 16.32 -6.19 20.59
CA ARG A 49 17.10 -6.37 19.37
C ARG A 49 18.17 -5.27 19.20
N MET A 50 17.84 -4.02 19.51
CA MET A 50 18.78 -2.90 19.45
C MET A 50 19.92 -3.06 20.47
N LYS A 51 19.61 -3.44 21.71
CA LYS A 51 20.61 -3.71 22.75
C LYS A 51 21.54 -4.88 22.38
N GLU A 52 21.00 -5.92 21.76
CA GLU A 52 21.82 -7.05 21.30
C GLU A 52 22.74 -6.67 20.13
N LEU A 53 22.26 -5.84 19.19
CA LEU A 53 23.10 -5.29 18.13
C LEU A 53 24.22 -4.39 18.68
N GLU A 54 23.92 -3.55 19.67
CA GLU A 54 24.92 -2.72 20.35
C GLU A 54 25.96 -3.57 21.10
N ARG A 55 25.52 -4.67 21.73
CA ARG A 55 26.40 -5.64 22.38
C ARG A 55 27.35 -6.30 21.36
N GLN A 56 26.82 -6.70 20.21
CA GLN A 56 27.61 -7.30 19.12
C GLN A 56 28.64 -6.32 18.56
N GLN A 57 28.27 -5.04 18.33
CA GLN A 57 29.21 -4.01 17.90
C GLN A 57 30.33 -3.79 18.93
N LYS A 58 29.98 -3.76 20.22
CA LYS A 58 30.96 -3.57 21.29
C LYS A 58 31.92 -4.76 21.42
N GLU A 59 31.43 -5.98 21.19
CA GLU A 59 32.24 -7.20 21.15
C GLU A 59 33.20 -7.18 19.93
N GLU A 60 32.69 -6.88 18.73
CA GLU A 60 33.50 -6.74 17.51
C GLU A 60 34.58 -5.64 17.62
N ASP A 61 34.26 -4.49 18.21
CA ASP A 61 35.23 -3.40 18.43
C ASP A 61 36.30 -3.80 19.46
N SER A 62 35.91 -4.53 20.52
CA SER A 62 36.87 -5.05 21.51
C SER A 62 37.82 -6.10 20.91
N GLU A 63 37.32 -6.92 19.96
CA GLU A 63 38.13 -7.88 19.22
C GLU A 63 39.05 -7.21 18.20
N ARG A 64 38.60 -6.12 17.56
CA ARG A 64 39.44 -5.29 16.66
C ARG A 64 40.59 -4.62 17.40
N PHE A 65 40.37 -4.14 18.62
CA PHE A 65 41.42 -3.52 19.44
C PHE A 65 42.39 -4.54 20.09
N SER A 66 42.03 -5.82 20.16
CA SER A 66 42.85 -6.87 20.80
C SER A 66 43.77 -7.64 19.85
N ARG A 67 43.78 -7.35 18.53
CA ARG A 67 44.73 -7.96 17.57
C ARG A 67 46.01 -7.10 17.44
N PRO A 68 47.20 -7.59 17.84
CA PRO A 68 48.43 -6.80 17.76
C PRO A 68 48.86 -6.48 16.32
N SER A 69 48.95 -5.18 16.01
CA SER A 69 49.58 -4.63 14.80
C SER A 69 51.04 -5.08 14.68
N ARG A 70 51.33 -5.97 13.73
CA ARG A 70 52.70 -6.30 13.32
C ARG A 70 52.92 -5.85 11.89
N ARG A 71 53.34 -4.58 11.72
CA ARG A 71 54.02 -4.07 10.53
C ARG A 71 54.55 -2.67 10.86
N TYR A 72 55.83 -2.57 11.21
CA TYR A 72 56.77 -1.45 10.94
C TYR A 72 58.15 -1.79 11.56
N ALA A 73 59.01 -2.42 10.76
CA ALA A 73 60.48 -2.51 10.85
C ALA A 73 60.87 -3.45 9.68
N SER A 74 61.59 -3.08 8.62
CA SER A 74 62.64 -2.08 8.48
C SER A 74 62.61 -1.51 7.06
N MET A 75 62.86 -0.21 6.93
CA MET A 75 63.37 0.38 5.71
C MET A 75 64.90 0.35 5.80
N SER A 76 65.57 -0.19 4.79
CA SER A 76 66.98 0.09 4.50
C SER A 76 67.22 -0.20 3.02
N ASP A 77 67.75 0.82 2.34
CA ASP A 77 68.34 0.92 1.00
C ASP A 77 68.68 -0.40 0.28
N ASP A 78 68.35 -0.48 -1.01
CA ASP A 78 69.38 -0.20 -2.05
C ASP A 78 68.81 -0.25 -3.47
N GLU A 79 69.56 0.40 -4.35
CA GLU A 79 69.27 0.88 -5.69
C GLU A 79 68.93 -0.14 -6.80
N GLU A 80 68.50 0.46 -7.91
CA GLU A 80 68.99 0.21 -9.27
C GLU A 80 68.18 -0.72 -10.19
N ARG A 81 67.86 -0.14 -11.37
CA ARG A 81 67.62 -0.77 -12.69
C ARG A 81 66.15 -1.04 -13.08
N MET A 82 65.64 -0.06 -13.82
CA MET A 82 65.09 -0.18 -15.19
C MET A 82 64.51 -1.55 -15.61
N SER A 83 63.27 -1.56 -16.11
CA SER A 83 62.99 -1.68 -17.56
C SER A 83 61.60 -2.25 -17.85
N VAL A 84 61.01 -1.69 -18.90
CA VAL A 84 59.81 -2.06 -19.68
C VAL A 84 59.67 -3.56 -20.00
N GLY A 85 58.42 -4.05 -20.11
CA GLY A 85 58.16 -5.22 -20.98
C GLY A 85 56.92 -6.07 -20.72
N SER A 86 55.96 -5.93 -21.63
CA SER A 86 54.91 -6.85 -22.07
C SER A 86 55.12 -8.38 -21.94
N ARG A 87 53.99 -9.07 -21.66
CA ARG A 87 53.45 -10.32 -22.27
C ARG A 87 54.18 -11.68 -22.10
N GLY A 88 53.37 -12.71 -21.84
CA GLY A 88 53.66 -14.14 -22.11
C GLY A 88 53.67 -14.98 -20.82
N SER A 89 52.66 -15.79 -20.53
CA SER A 89 52.41 -17.15 -21.08
C SER A 89 53.46 -18.19 -20.66
N LEU A 90 52.93 -19.33 -20.17
CA LEU A 90 53.54 -20.64 -19.91
C LEU A 90 53.97 -20.96 -18.45
N ARG A 91 53.14 -21.80 -17.81
CA ARG A 91 53.52 -22.92 -16.91
C ARG A 91 54.43 -23.91 -17.68
N PRO A 92 55.25 -24.81 -17.05
CA PRO A 92 54.82 -25.73 -15.97
C PRO A 92 55.88 -26.23 -14.94
N SER A 93 55.38 -26.98 -13.94
CA SER A 93 56.04 -28.00 -13.08
C SER A 93 57.11 -27.57 -12.07
N ASP A 94 57.35 -28.19 -10.91
CA ASP A 94 56.68 -29.15 -10.02
C ASP A 94 57.51 -29.22 -8.71
N CYS A 95 56.96 -29.81 -7.65
CA CYS A 95 57.60 -30.23 -6.37
C CYS A 95 57.97 -29.10 -5.38
N GLY A 96 57.70 -29.16 -4.07
CA GLY A 96 57.11 -30.16 -3.17
C GLY A 96 57.53 -29.84 -1.73
N GLY A 97 56.72 -30.22 -0.72
CA GLY A 97 57.10 -30.24 0.71
C GLY A 97 56.16 -29.45 1.65
N PHE A 98 55.13 -30.04 2.30
CA PHE A 98 55.15 -30.69 3.64
C PHE A 98 55.68 -29.73 4.74
N LEU A 99 55.05 -29.38 5.89
CA LEU A 99 53.98 -29.92 6.75
C LEU A 99 53.53 -28.87 7.79
N ALA A 100 52.27 -29.01 8.25
CA ALA A 100 51.79 -28.95 9.66
C ALA A 100 51.99 -27.63 10.46
N SER A 101 51.23 -27.28 11.51
CA SER A 101 50.14 -27.87 12.28
C SER A 101 49.59 -26.78 13.22
N GLY A 102 48.36 -26.93 13.69
CA GLY A 102 47.79 -26.20 14.83
C GLY A 102 46.27 -26.35 14.86
N SER A 103 45.68 -27.51 15.17
CA SER A 103 45.41 -28.09 16.50
C SER A 103 44.58 -27.24 17.48
N ARG A 104 43.37 -27.79 17.77
CA ARG A 104 42.64 -27.86 19.08
C ARG A 104 41.88 -26.60 19.53
N ALA A 105 40.69 -26.62 20.15
CA ALA A 105 39.75 -27.62 20.69
C ALA A 105 38.35 -26.92 20.78
N SER A 106 37.18 -27.57 20.85
CA SER A 106 36.64 -28.19 22.07
C SER A 106 35.22 -28.74 21.82
N SER A 107 35.05 -30.02 22.16
CA SER A 107 33.92 -30.65 22.89
C SER A 107 32.48 -30.62 22.34
N ARG A 108 32.11 -31.75 21.73
CA ARG A 108 30.75 -32.33 21.73
C ARG A 108 30.73 -33.55 22.67
N ALA A 109 29.76 -33.59 23.59
CA ALA A 109 29.32 -34.72 24.42
C ALA A 109 27.94 -34.28 24.98
N SER A 110 26.82 -35.01 25.04
CA SER A 110 26.43 -36.44 24.95
C SER A 110 24.91 -36.48 24.62
N SER A 111 24.37 -37.40 23.80
CA SER A 111 23.74 -38.71 24.17
C SER A 111 22.54 -38.59 25.14
N ALA A 112 21.36 -39.21 25.04
CA ALA A 112 20.65 -40.11 24.11
C ALA A 112 19.22 -40.36 24.69
N ARG A 113 18.44 -41.23 24.00
CA ARG A 113 17.19 -41.95 24.40
C ARG A 113 15.86 -41.18 24.26
N ALA A 114 14.75 -41.74 23.75
CA ALA A 114 14.39 -43.12 23.39
C ALA A 114 13.15 -43.15 22.46
N SER A 115 13.07 -44.14 21.57
CA SER A 115 11.82 -44.62 20.93
C SER A 115 11.11 -45.65 21.83
N PRO A 116 9.81 -45.97 21.59
CA PRO A 116 9.45 -47.17 20.80
C PRO A 116 8.25 -46.93 19.86
N VAL A 117 8.27 -47.32 18.57
CA VAL A 117 7.85 -48.61 17.95
C VAL A 117 6.43 -49.09 18.31
N VAL A 118 5.50 -48.98 17.35
CA VAL A 118 4.48 -50.00 16.98
C VAL A 118 4.14 -49.81 15.47
N GLU A 119 4.17 -50.91 14.71
CA GLU A 119 3.72 -51.05 13.31
C GLU A 119 2.20 -50.90 13.17
N GLU A 120 1.71 -50.39 12.04
CA GLU A 120 0.72 -51.13 11.23
C GLU A 120 0.59 -50.60 9.80
N LYS A 121 0.54 -51.55 8.86
CA LYS A 121 0.20 -51.44 7.44
C LYS A 121 -1.30 -51.11 7.31
N PRO A 122 -1.79 -50.52 6.20
CA PRO A 122 -2.49 -51.41 5.26
C PRO A 122 -2.34 -51.06 3.78
N ASP A 123 -2.37 -52.12 2.97
CA ASP A 123 -2.70 -52.13 1.55
C ASP A 123 -4.17 -51.71 1.34
N ARG A 124 -4.45 -50.94 0.28
CA ARG A 124 -5.67 -51.08 -0.53
C ARG A 124 -5.58 -50.30 -1.85
N ASP A 125 -5.59 -51.07 -2.93
CA ASP A 125 -5.94 -50.64 -4.28
C ASP A 125 -7.41 -50.16 -4.35
N PHE A 126 -7.70 -49.11 -5.13
CA PHE A 126 -8.82 -49.11 -6.09
C PHE A 126 -8.83 -47.88 -7.03
N VAL A 127 -8.65 -48.20 -8.30
CA VAL A 127 -9.15 -47.62 -9.58
C VAL A 127 -10.02 -46.36 -9.53
N ASP A 128 -9.61 -45.30 -10.25
CA ASP A 128 -10.50 -44.61 -11.19
C ASP A 128 -9.75 -44.04 -12.41
N LYS A 129 -10.39 -44.12 -13.58
CA LYS A 129 -9.84 -43.84 -14.91
C LYS A 129 -10.37 -42.51 -15.45
N GLY A 130 -9.48 -41.77 -16.12
CA GLY A 130 -9.84 -40.87 -17.24
C GLY A 130 -9.15 -39.51 -17.17
N SER A 131 -8.68 -38.89 -18.25
CA SER A 131 -8.41 -39.28 -19.64
C SER A 131 -7.79 -38.04 -20.31
N ARG A 132 -6.58 -38.19 -20.89
CA ARG A 132 -5.98 -37.46 -22.04
C ARG A 132 -5.60 -35.98 -21.78
N THR A 133 -4.38 -35.53 -22.11
CA THR A 133 -3.81 -35.47 -23.47
C THR A 133 -2.26 -35.50 -23.48
N ALA A 134 -1.71 -36.13 -24.54
CA ALA A 134 -0.46 -35.86 -25.30
C ALA A 134 0.78 -35.33 -24.54
N SER A 135 2.02 -35.81 -24.74
CA SER A 135 2.62 -36.41 -25.92
C SER A 135 4.02 -36.94 -25.58
N THR A 136 4.32 -38.14 -26.08
CA THR A 136 5.58 -38.57 -26.71
C THR A 136 6.93 -38.19 -26.07
N LEU A 137 7.68 -39.18 -25.56
CA LEU A 137 8.92 -39.65 -26.19
C LEU A 137 9.20 -41.11 -25.78
N SER A 138 9.56 -41.90 -26.80
CA SER A 138 9.74 -43.35 -26.80
C SER A 138 10.95 -43.82 -25.99
N ALA A 139 10.78 -44.88 -25.20
CA ALA A 139 11.86 -45.74 -24.72
C ALA A 139 11.59 -47.16 -25.20
N ALA A 140 12.10 -47.48 -26.38
CA ALA A 140 12.19 -48.84 -26.88
C ALA A 140 13.65 -49.13 -27.17
N THR A 141 14.01 -50.41 -27.01
CA THR A 141 15.30 -51.05 -27.31
C THR A 141 16.30 -51.04 -26.16
N LEU A 142 16.28 -52.09 -25.34
CA LEU A 142 17.44 -52.96 -25.06
C LEU A 142 16.94 -54.29 -24.46
N ALA A 143 16.42 -55.14 -25.33
CA ALA A 143 16.37 -56.58 -25.10
C ALA A 143 17.30 -57.21 -26.12
N SER A 144 18.02 -58.25 -25.68
CA SER A 144 19.00 -59.06 -26.43
C SER A 144 20.46 -58.63 -26.23
N LEU A 145 21.16 -59.43 -25.42
CA LEU A 145 22.49 -60.01 -25.69
C LEU A 145 22.83 -60.93 -24.51
N GLY A 146 22.11 -62.05 -24.41
CA GLY A 146 22.40 -63.13 -23.48
C GLY A 146 22.66 -64.40 -24.27
N GLY A 147 23.87 -64.56 -24.80
CA GLY A 147 24.24 -65.75 -25.56
C GLY A 147 25.72 -65.81 -25.91
N ALA A 148 26.35 -66.88 -25.42
CA ALA A 148 27.66 -67.48 -25.74
C ALA A 148 28.68 -67.35 -24.59
N SER A 149 28.94 -68.40 -23.81
CA SER A 149 29.72 -69.59 -24.22
C SER A 149 31.09 -69.20 -24.78
N SER A 150 32.14 -69.29 -23.96
CA SER A 150 33.32 -70.09 -24.29
C SER A 150 34.33 -70.10 -23.14
N ARG A 151 34.84 -71.28 -22.84
CA ARG A 151 35.99 -71.50 -21.96
C ARG A 151 37.27 -71.17 -22.73
N ARG A 152 38.28 -70.64 -21.99
CA ARG A 152 39.74 -70.87 -22.17
C ARG A 152 40.52 -69.88 -23.06
N GLY A 153 41.58 -69.29 -22.50
CA GLY A 153 42.75 -68.77 -23.23
C GLY A 153 43.23 -67.39 -22.80
N SER A 154 44.41 -67.32 -22.20
CA SER A 154 45.08 -66.15 -21.60
C SER A 154 45.76 -65.24 -22.64
N CYS A 155 45.55 -63.91 -22.54
CA CYS A 155 46.37 -62.84 -23.14
C CYS A 155 46.36 -61.60 -22.21
N ASP A 156 47.17 -61.60 -21.15
CA ASP A 156 47.32 -60.46 -20.23
C ASP A 156 48.20 -59.36 -20.83
N THR A 157 47.61 -58.41 -21.56
CA THR A 157 48.20 -57.05 -21.73
C THR A 157 47.19 -55.98 -22.18
N SER A 158 46.08 -56.34 -22.84
CA SER A 158 45.09 -55.35 -23.32
C SER A 158 43.99 -54.98 -22.31
N PHE A 159 43.62 -55.90 -21.40
CA PHE A 159 42.59 -55.63 -20.38
C PHE A 159 43.08 -54.70 -19.25
N SER A 160 44.38 -54.71 -18.92
CA SER A 160 44.94 -53.89 -17.85
C SER A 160 44.99 -52.39 -18.20
N VAL A 161 45.29 -52.04 -19.46
CA VAL A 161 45.36 -50.64 -19.90
C VAL A 161 43.96 -50.01 -19.98
N GLU A 162 42.96 -50.79 -20.43
CA GLU A 162 41.58 -50.35 -20.54
C GLU A 162 40.89 -50.20 -19.17
N THR A 163 41.18 -51.11 -18.23
CA THR A 163 40.73 -50.97 -16.84
C THR A 163 41.45 -49.83 -16.11
N GLU A 164 42.73 -49.59 -16.37
CA GLU A 164 43.47 -48.46 -15.81
C GLU A 164 42.96 -47.11 -16.33
N ALA A 165 42.66 -47.01 -17.63
CA ALA A 165 42.04 -45.82 -18.23
C ALA A 165 40.64 -45.57 -17.65
N SER A 166 39.80 -46.61 -17.55
CA SER A 166 38.47 -46.52 -16.93
C SER A 166 38.51 -46.06 -15.47
N ILE A 167 39.49 -46.52 -14.70
CA ILE A 167 39.69 -46.07 -13.31
C ILE A 167 40.09 -44.59 -13.26
N ARG A 168 40.88 -44.11 -14.22
CA ARG A 168 41.26 -42.69 -14.32
C ARG A 168 40.04 -41.83 -14.65
N ASP A 169 39.24 -42.22 -15.64
CA ASP A 169 38.01 -41.51 -16.02
C ASP A 169 36.99 -41.46 -14.87
N MET A 170 36.85 -42.55 -14.10
CA MET A 170 36.00 -42.56 -12.90
C MET A 170 36.51 -41.61 -11.81
N LYS A 171 37.83 -41.51 -11.62
CA LYS A 171 38.43 -40.56 -10.67
C LYS A 171 38.25 -39.12 -11.11
N ASP A 172 38.40 -38.84 -12.40
CA ASP A 172 38.19 -37.51 -12.98
C ASP A 172 36.71 -37.11 -12.92
N SER A 173 35.80 -38.04 -13.21
CA SER A 173 34.35 -37.85 -13.06
C SER A 173 33.94 -37.61 -11.60
N LEU A 174 34.55 -38.35 -10.67
CA LEU A 174 34.36 -38.10 -9.24
C LEU A 174 34.82 -36.70 -8.86
N ALA A 175 36.03 -36.30 -9.24
CA ALA A 175 36.55 -34.96 -8.99
C ALA A 175 35.68 -33.85 -9.60
N GLU A 176 35.17 -34.06 -10.83
CA GLU A 176 34.27 -33.12 -11.49
C GLU A 176 32.92 -33.00 -10.74
N SER A 177 32.39 -34.12 -10.23
CA SER A 177 31.16 -34.13 -9.44
C SER A 177 31.34 -33.43 -8.08
N GLU A 178 32.51 -33.59 -7.44
CA GLU A 178 32.87 -32.91 -6.20
C GLU A 178 33.02 -31.39 -6.41
N ASP A 179 33.62 -30.97 -7.52
CA ASP A 179 33.72 -29.55 -7.91
C ASP A 179 32.35 -28.92 -8.15
N LYS A 180 31.45 -29.65 -8.84
CA LYS A 180 30.05 -29.23 -9.05
C LYS A 180 29.31 -29.10 -7.72
N TYR A 181 29.49 -30.04 -6.80
CA TYR A 181 28.88 -29.97 -5.47
C TYR A 181 29.40 -28.78 -4.66
N ARG A 182 30.72 -28.52 -4.68
CA ARG A 182 31.29 -27.34 -4.02
C ARG A 182 30.73 -26.03 -4.58
N LYS A 183 30.61 -25.90 -5.90
CA LYS A 183 29.98 -24.72 -6.55
C LYS A 183 28.51 -24.57 -6.14
N ALA A 184 27.75 -25.67 -6.12
CA ALA A 184 26.35 -25.67 -5.70
C ALA A 184 26.20 -25.25 -4.24
N MET A 185 27.09 -25.69 -3.35
CA MET A 185 27.08 -25.30 -1.94
C MET A 185 27.36 -23.80 -1.74
N VAL A 186 28.34 -23.24 -2.45
CA VAL A 186 28.63 -21.80 -2.40
C VAL A 186 27.46 -20.99 -2.94
N SER A 187 26.86 -21.41 -4.06
CA SER A 187 25.67 -20.78 -4.62
C SER A 187 24.48 -20.85 -3.67
N ASN A 188 24.26 -21.98 -2.99
CA ASN A 188 23.18 -22.15 -2.04
C ASN A 188 23.37 -21.24 -0.80
N ALA A 189 24.60 -21.13 -0.29
CA ALA A 189 24.92 -20.18 0.77
C ALA A 189 24.67 -18.72 0.35
N GLN A 190 25.05 -18.35 -0.86
CA GLN A 190 24.76 -17.02 -1.40
C GLN A 190 23.25 -16.76 -1.50
N LEU A 191 22.50 -17.69 -2.07
CA LEU A 191 21.04 -17.59 -2.17
C LEU A 191 20.36 -17.50 -0.80
N HIS A 192 20.90 -18.17 0.23
CA HIS A 192 20.40 -18.06 1.59
C HIS A 192 20.61 -16.66 2.18
N ASN A 193 21.77 -16.05 1.94
CA ASN A 193 22.06 -14.68 2.36
C ASN A 193 21.17 -13.66 1.63
N ASP A 194 21.01 -13.81 0.31
CA ASP A 194 20.14 -12.95 -0.49
C ASP A 194 18.68 -13.08 -0.05
N LYS A 195 18.21 -14.32 0.19
CA LYS A 195 16.89 -14.59 0.75
C LYS A 195 16.70 -13.89 2.09
N SER A 196 17.67 -14.04 3.00
CA SER A 196 17.59 -13.43 4.34
C SER A 196 17.53 -11.90 4.24
N THR A 197 18.35 -11.30 3.38
CA THR A 197 18.38 -9.86 3.12
C THR A 197 17.05 -9.36 2.56
N LEU A 198 16.51 -10.05 1.55
CA LEU A 198 15.22 -9.72 0.95
C LEU A 198 14.07 -9.88 1.95
N MET A 199 14.10 -10.90 2.82
CA MET A 199 13.10 -11.05 3.87
C MET A 199 13.10 -9.84 4.81
N TYR A 200 14.27 -9.37 5.25
CA TYR A 200 14.35 -8.16 6.07
C TYR A 200 13.83 -6.92 5.35
N GLN A 201 14.14 -6.75 4.06
CA GLN A 201 13.61 -5.62 3.28
C GLN A 201 12.08 -5.67 3.18
N VAL A 202 11.51 -6.85 2.94
CA VAL A 202 10.05 -7.03 2.89
C VAL A 202 9.41 -6.73 4.26
N GLU A 203 10.03 -7.15 5.36
CA GLU A 203 9.55 -6.85 6.71
C GLU A 203 9.56 -5.35 7.01
N ASN A 204 10.62 -4.65 6.61
CA ASN A 204 10.71 -3.19 6.77
C ASN A 204 9.65 -2.47 5.94
N LEU A 205 9.52 -2.81 4.66
CA LEU A 205 8.52 -2.21 3.78
C LEU A 205 7.08 -2.48 4.27
N LYS A 206 6.82 -3.65 4.85
CA LYS A 206 5.52 -3.95 5.47
C LYS A 206 5.25 -3.08 6.69
N ALA A 207 6.27 -2.81 7.50
CA ALA A 207 6.13 -1.90 8.65
C ALA A 207 5.86 -0.47 8.17
N GLU A 208 6.62 0.04 7.21
CA GLU A 208 6.42 1.38 6.63
C GLU A 208 5.05 1.54 5.97
N LEU A 209 4.59 0.52 5.24
CA LEU A 209 3.25 0.52 4.63
C LEU A 209 2.17 0.57 5.70
N SER A 210 2.31 -0.20 6.79
CA SER A 210 1.37 -0.17 7.92
C SER A 210 1.33 1.22 8.58
N ASP A 211 2.47 1.87 8.76
CA ASP A 211 2.55 3.21 9.35
C ASP A 211 1.87 4.26 8.44
N MET A 212 2.07 4.14 7.12
CA MET A 212 1.40 5.00 6.14
C MET A 212 -0.11 4.78 6.06
N GLU A 213 -0.58 3.54 6.21
CA GLU A 213 -2.00 3.22 6.31
C GLU A 213 -2.66 3.86 7.54
N GLU A 214 -1.97 3.84 8.69
CA GLU A 214 -2.43 4.49 9.93
C GLU A 214 -2.55 6.01 9.74
N LEU A 215 -1.51 6.66 9.16
CA LEU A 215 -1.53 8.09 8.87
C LEU A 215 -2.64 8.50 7.88
N LEU A 216 -2.90 7.68 6.86
CA LEU A 216 -4.00 7.92 5.92
C LEU A 216 -5.36 7.82 6.62
N TRP A 217 -5.53 6.83 7.49
CA TRP A 217 -6.76 6.67 8.26
C TRP A 217 -7.00 7.85 9.21
N GLU A 218 -5.96 8.31 9.91
CA GLU A 218 -6.01 9.49 10.78
C GLU A 218 -6.34 10.76 10.00
N SER A 219 -5.69 10.99 8.85
CA SER A 219 -5.96 12.13 7.98
C SER A 219 -7.41 12.14 7.49
N ARG A 220 -7.93 10.98 7.06
CA ARG A 220 -9.32 10.83 6.63
C ARG A 220 -10.30 11.13 7.76
N ARG A 221 -10.02 10.61 8.96
CA ARG A 221 -10.82 10.90 10.16
C ARG A 221 -10.83 12.40 10.49
N HIS A 222 -9.68 13.07 10.45
CA HIS A 222 -9.60 14.51 10.71
C HIS A 222 -10.40 15.32 9.67
N CYS A 223 -10.35 14.95 8.40
CA CYS A 223 -11.20 15.56 7.36
C CYS A 223 -12.69 15.38 7.64
N ASP A 224 -13.12 14.18 8.06
CA ASP A 224 -14.51 13.89 8.41
C ASP A 224 -14.97 14.73 9.61
N ASP A 225 -14.12 14.88 10.64
CA ASP A 225 -14.44 15.67 11.83
C ASP A 225 -14.50 17.18 11.53
N ARG A 226 -13.57 17.70 10.71
CA ARG A 226 -13.63 19.10 10.22
C ARG A 226 -14.86 19.37 9.37
N THR A 227 -15.29 18.41 8.58
CA THR A 227 -16.53 18.54 7.79
C THR A 227 -17.75 18.65 8.70
N LYS A 228 -17.84 17.81 9.75
CA LYS A 228 -18.92 17.90 10.75
C LYS A 228 -18.89 19.23 11.51
N GLU A 229 -17.71 19.73 11.87
CA GLU A 229 -17.56 21.05 12.50
C GLU A 229 -18.06 22.18 11.60
N PHE A 230 -17.67 22.16 10.33
CA PHE A 230 -18.14 23.13 9.34
C PHE A 230 -19.67 23.10 9.17
N GLU A 231 -20.28 21.92 9.13
CA GLU A 231 -21.74 21.79 9.06
C GLU A 231 -22.45 22.35 10.30
N ARG A 232 -21.90 22.13 11.51
CA ARG A 232 -22.43 22.72 12.74
C ARG A 232 -22.36 24.24 12.69
N GLU A 233 -21.24 24.79 12.24
CA GLU A 233 -21.04 26.23 12.13
C GLU A 233 -21.99 26.83 11.07
N LEU A 234 -22.18 26.15 9.95
CA LEU A 234 -23.15 26.56 8.92
C LEU A 234 -24.58 26.60 9.47
N GLN A 235 -24.95 25.61 10.27
CA GLN A 235 -26.28 25.58 10.89
C GLN A 235 -26.44 26.70 11.94
N ALA A 236 -25.42 26.95 12.75
CA ALA A 236 -25.42 28.08 13.69
C ALA A 236 -25.53 29.42 12.97
N HIS A 237 -24.77 29.60 11.88
CA HIS A 237 -24.83 30.80 11.05
C HIS A 237 -26.23 31.02 10.45
N ARG A 238 -26.88 29.97 9.95
CA ARG A 238 -28.27 30.07 9.44
C ARG A 238 -29.26 30.52 10.51
N VAL A 239 -29.15 29.98 11.72
CA VAL A 239 -30.01 30.39 12.85
C VAL A 239 -29.78 31.86 13.20
N LEU A 240 -28.51 32.27 13.31
CA LEU A 240 -28.17 33.66 13.61
C LEU A 240 -28.64 34.61 12.51
N GLN A 241 -28.54 34.21 11.24
CA GLN A 241 -29.05 34.97 10.11
C GLN A 241 -30.57 35.14 10.16
N PHE A 242 -31.30 34.10 10.58
CA PHE A 242 -32.75 34.20 10.79
C PHE A 242 -33.08 35.16 11.94
N GLN A 243 -32.41 35.01 13.09
CA GLN A 243 -32.59 35.89 14.25
C GLN A 243 -32.24 37.36 13.92
N PHE A 244 -31.20 37.57 13.14
CA PHE A 244 -30.81 38.91 12.69
C PHE A 244 -31.90 39.55 11.83
N LYS A 245 -32.47 38.81 10.88
CA LYS A 245 -33.59 39.29 10.05
C LYS A 245 -34.83 39.62 10.89
N GLU A 246 -35.16 38.76 11.86
CA GLU A 246 -36.29 39.00 12.75
C GLU A 246 -36.08 40.27 13.60
N ALA A 247 -34.88 40.45 14.16
CA ALA A 247 -34.50 41.65 14.91
C ALA A 247 -34.54 42.91 14.02
N GLU A 248 -34.06 42.82 12.78
CA GLU A 248 -34.10 43.90 11.79
C GLU A 248 -35.54 44.32 11.48
N GLU A 249 -36.45 43.36 11.26
CA GLU A 249 -37.86 43.66 11.05
C GLU A 249 -38.56 44.20 12.30
N ALA A 250 -38.24 43.69 13.49
CA ALA A 250 -38.79 44.19 14.75
C ALA A 250 -38.38 45.65 14.98
N LEU A 251 -37.10 45.96 14.77
CA LEU A 251 -36.58 47.32 14.80
C LEU A 251 -37.37 48.16 13.78
N ARG A 252 -37.57 47.66 12.55
CA ARG A 252 -38.27 48.41 11.48
C ARG A 252 -39.68 48.78 11.90
N ARG A 253 -40.41 47.85 12.51
CA ARG A 253 -41.75 48.10 13.06
C ARG A 253 -41.74 49.16 14.16
N THR A 254 -40.75 49.16 15.05
CA THR A 254 -40.65 50.17 16.12
C THR A 254 -40.38 51.57 15.58
N GLU A 255 -39.55 51.68 14.55
CA GLU A 255 -39.29 52.97 13.92
C GLU A 255 -40.45 53.48 13.08
N GLU A 256 -41.15 52.59 12.37
CA GLU A 256 -42.42 52.92 11.71
C GLU A 256 -43.49 53.39 12.73
N LEU A 257 -43.45 52.94 13.98
CA LEU A 257 -44.34 53.42 15.04
C LEU A 257 -43.88 54.76 15.62
N LEU A 258 -42.59 54.94 15.88
CA LEU A 258 -42.03 56.21 16.38
C LEU A 258 -42.27 57.36 15.39
N THR A 259 -42.09 57.10 14.09
CA THR A 259 -42.42 58.04 13.02
C THR A 259 -43.92 58.37 12.97
N LYS A 260 -44.82 57.39 13.16
CA LYS A 260 -46.28 57.62 13.27
C LYS A 260 -46.67 58.42 14.51
N HIS A 261 -45.92 58.29 15.61
CA HIS A 261 -46.16 59.02 16.86
C HIS A 261 -45.43 60.36 16.96
N GLY A 262 -44.79 60.82 15.87
CA GLY A 262 -44.20 62.16 15.79
C GLY A 262 -42.89 62.33 16.56
N VAL A 263 -42.33 61.27 17.15
CA VAL A 263 -41.00 61.31 17.76
C VAL A 263 -40.00 61.02 16.68
N VAL A 264 -39.48 62.08 16.09
CA VAL A 264 -38.40 61.90 15.15
C VAL A 264 -37.04 62.07 15.81
N VAL A 265 -36.29 60.97 15.83
CA VAL A 265 -34.86 60.90 16.12
C VAL A 265 -34.08 61.59 14.97
N PRO A 266 -33.41 62.73 15.20
CA PRO A 266 -32.57 63.40 14.19
C PRO A 266 -31.26 62.61 13.96
N PRO A 267 -30.68 62.62 12.75
CA PRO A 267 -29.39 61.96 12.50
C PRO A 267 -28.27 63.00 12.48
N GLU A 268 -27.47 63.14 13.55
CA GLU A 268 -26.07 63.61 13.44
C GLU A 268 -25.21 63.12 14.62
N ASN A 269 -23.91 63.22 14.36
CA ASN A 269 -22.71 62.56 14.82
C ASN A 269 -21.97 63.33 15.94
N SER A 270 -21.20 62.59 16.74
CA SER A 270 -20.10 63.04 17.61
C SER A 270 -20.44 64.02 18.76
N THR A 271 -20.33 63.55 20.00
CA THR A 271 -19.20 63.88 20.93
C THR A 271 -19.59 63.65 22.39
N ASN A 272 -18.70 62.96 23.10
CA ASN A 272 -18.28 63.11 24.50
C ASN A 272 -19.29 63.40 25.63
N GLY A 273 -19.19 62.56 26.67
CA GLY A 273 -19.55 62.83 28.07
C GLY A 273 -20.51 61.77 28.61
N ASP A 274 -20.37 61.19 29.81
CA ASP A 274 -19.61 61.68 30.94
C ASP A 274 -19.44 60.59 32.02
N ARG A 275 -18.33 60.79 32.72
CA ARG A 275 -17.89 60.27 34.01
C ARG A 275 -19.02 60.33 35.04
N GLY A 276 -19.07 59.31 35.88
CA GLY A 276 -19.86 59.36 37.11
C GLY A 276 -19.32 60.40 38.09
N GLN A 277 -20.24 61.23 38.59
CA GLN A 277 -20.28 62.06 39.82
C GLN A 277 -21.39 63.10 39.56
N GLY A 278 -22.43 63.36 40.35
CA GLY A 278 -22.77 63.16 41.75
C GLY A 278 -23.56 64.42 42.16
N GLU A 279 -24.74 64.25 42.79
CA GLU A 279 -25.57 65.29 43.45
C GLU A 279 -26.22 66.35 42.52
N GLY A 280 -27.46 66.84 42.66
CA GLY A 280 -28.57 66.76 43.61
C GLY A 280 -29.63 67.80 43.17
N VAL A 281 -30.79 67.85 43.87
CA VAL A 281 -31.84 68.91 43.92
C VAL A 281 -32.71 69.20 42.67
N ASP A 282 -34.01 68.86 42.70
CA ASP A 282 -35.20 69.75 42.93
C ASP A 282 -35.67 70.41 41.60
N GLU A 283 -36.92 70.75 41.26
CA GLU A 283 -38.28 70.76 41.81
C GLU A 283 -39.17 71.38 40.67
N VAL A 284 -40.51 71.22 40.73
CA VAL A 284 -41.56 72.05 40.08
C VAL A 284 -41.83 71.88 38.55
N THR A 285 -42.97 71.30 38.10
CA THR A 285 -44.39 71.79 37.97
C THR A 285 -44.65 72.74 36.78
N ALA A 286 -45.82 72.53 36.15
CA ALA A 286 -46.62 73.46 35.30
C ALA A 286 -46.22 73.60 33.82
N ASP A 287 -47.11 73.83 32.85
CA ASP A 287 -48.57 73.75 32.71
C ASP A 287 -48.86 73.98 31.21
N SER A 288 -49.96 73.39 30.75
CA SER A 288 -50.81 73.61 29.56
C SER A 288 -50.44 74.68 28.50
N ALA A 289 -50.54 74.30 27.22
CA ALA A 289 -51.52 74.86 26.27
C ALA A 289 -51.32 74.35 24.82
N SER A 290 -52.38 73.77 24.25
CA SER A 290 -52.61 73.54 22.80
C SER A 290 -52.85 74.89 22.09
N PRO A 291 -52.62 75.07 20.75
CA PRO A 291 -53.56 74.55 19.72
C PRO A 291 -53.04 74.30 18.26
N GLU A 292 -53.84 73.53 17.49
CA GLU A 292 -54.12 73.55 16.02
C GLU A 292 -53.07 73.24 14.90
N GLU A 293 -53.37 72.15 14.14
CA GLU A 293 -53.30 71.84 12.67
C GLU A 293 -52.21 72.39 11.69
N PRO A 294 -51.94 71.79 10.49
CA PRO A 294 -51.68 70.39 10.05
C PRO A 294 -50.35 70.28 9.16
N PRO A 295 -50.12 69.32 8.21
CA PRO A 295 -48.84 68.56 7.94
C PRO A 295 -47.82 69.30 7.00
N PRO A 296 -46.62 68.79 6.55
CA PRO A 296 -46.12 67.39 6.43
C PRO A 296 -44.61 67.14 6.73
N GLY A 297 -44.21 65.85 6.73
CA GLY A 297 -43.03 65.39 5.99
C GLY A 297 -41.63 65.47 6.63
N GLY A 298 -40.98 64.31 6.70
CA GLY A 298 -39.56 64.20 6.33
C GLY A 298 -38.56 64.23 7.48
N ARG A 299 -38.52 63.16 8.26
CA ARG A 299 -37.29 62.83 8.99
C ARG A 299 -37.16 61.29 9.04
N GLU A 300 -36.25 60.77 8.22
CA GLU A 300 -35.99 59.34 8.05
C GLU A 300 -35.40 58.75 9.33
N SER A 301 -35.95 57.62 9.80
CA SER A 301 -35.52 56.97 11.05
C SER A 301 -34.20 56.19 10.86
N ALA A 302 -33.52 55.82 11.94
CA ALA A 302 -32.16 55.27 11.89
C ALA A 302 -32.07 53.92 11.13
N LEU A 303 -33.15 53.15 11.01
CA LEU A 303 -33.25 51.99 10.14
C LEU A 303 -33.64 52.34 8.72
N GLU A 304 -34.28 53.46 8.47
CA GLU A 304 -34.45 53.93 7.10
C GLU A 304 -33.07 54.29 6.52
N LEU A 305 -32.20 54.89 7.36
CA LEU A 305 -30.77 55.05 7.05
C LEU A 305 -30.01 53.72 7.01
N ARG A 306 -30.30 52.75 7.88
CA ARG A 306 -29.63 51.43 7.86
C ARG A 306 -30.07 50.57 6.68
N LEU A 307 -31.34 50.67 6.28
CA LEU A 307 -31.92 50.01 5.13
C LEU A 307 -31.39 50.66 3.85
N LYS A 308 -31.31 51.99 3.78
CA LYS A 308 -30.57 52.67 2.70
C LYS A 308 -29.12 52.24 2.67
N LYS A 309 -28.44 52.13 3.82
CA LYS A 309 -27.06 51.66 3.89
C LYS A 309 -26.89 50.20 3.47
N LEU A 310 -27.84 49.32 3.77
CA LEU A 310 -27.84 47.93 3.31
C LEU A 310 -28.23 47.83 1.83
N PHE A 311 -29.07 48.72 1.32
CA PHE A 311 -29.37 48.84 -0.11
C PHE A 311 -28.15 49.37 -0.86
N GLU A 312 -27.47 50.38 -0.34
CA GLU A 312 -26.21 50.92 -0.86
C GLU A 312 -25.08 49.90 -0.74
N GLU A 313 -24.99 49.11 0.34
CA GLU A 313 -24.04 48.00 0.44
C GLU A 313 -24.38 46.86 -0.54
N ARG A 314 -25.65 46.54 -0.73
CA ARG A 314 -26.08 45.50 -1.69
C ARG A 314 -25.91 45.96 -3.13
N GLU A 315 -26.10 47.25 -3.41
CA GLU A 315 -25.85 47.87 -4.71
C GLU A 315 -24.34 48.03 -4.93
N SER A 316 -23.58 48.39 -3.91
CA SER A 316 -22.12 48.41 -3.91
C SER A 316 -21.51 47.02 -4.11
N LEU A 317 -22.05 45.97 -3.48
CA LEU A 317 -21.62 44.59 -3.69
C LEU A 317 -22.02 44.08 -5.08
N ARG A 318 -23.21 44.48 -5.56
CA ARG A 318 -23.64 44.19 -6.94
C ARG A 318 -22.70 44.87 -7.92
N ASP A 319 -22.36 46.14 -7.72
CA ASP A 319 -21.41 46.88 -8.54
C ASP A 319 -20.01 46.29 -8.39
N GLN A 320 -19.58 45.88 -7.21
CA GLN A 320 -18.29 45.22 -6.97
C GLN A 320 -18.21 43.84 -7.64
N VAL A 321 -19.33 43.19 -7.97
CA VAL A 321 -19.39 41.97 -8.79
C VAL A 321 -19.60 42.29 -10.28
N MET A 322 -20.39 43.31 -10.59
CA MET A 322 -20.72 43.74 -11.94
C MET A 322 -19.56 44.47 -12.62
N PHE A 323 -18.73 45.22 -11.89
CA PHE A 323 -17.52 45.87 -12.41
C PHE A 323 -16.47 44.84 -12.86
N PRO A 324 -16.07 43.85 -12.04
CA PRO A 324 -15.21 42.77 -12.50
C PRO A 324 -15.86 41.95 -13.61
N SER A 325 -17.17 41.64 -13.52
CA SER A 325 -17.87 40.91 -14.58
C SER A 325 -17.91 41.69 -15.90
N GLY A 326 -18.11 43.01 -15.85
CA GLY A 326 -18.12 43.91 -16.99
C GLY A 326 -16.73 44.12 -17.58
N PHE A 327 -15.70 44.23 -16.73
CA PHE A 327 -14.30 44.31 -17.15
C PHE A 327 -13.83 42.98 -17.77
N ILE A 328 -14.22 41.85 -17.20
CA ILE A 328 -13.99 40.51 -17.76
C ILE A 328 -14.71 40.39 -19.11
N ALA A 329 -15.97 40.80 -19.21
CA ALA A 329 -16.73 40.80 -20.46
C ALA A 329 -16.09 41.71 -21.53
N GLN A 330 -15.64 42.92 -21.15
CA GLN A 330 -14.97 43.86 -22.05
C GLN A 330 -13.59 43.36 -22.48
N THR A 331 -12.85 42.72 -21.56
CA THR A 331 -11.57 42.06 -21.85
C THR A 331 -11.77 40.90 -22.81
N ILE A 332 -12.75 40.03 -22.56
CA ILE A 332 -13.11 38.92 -23.46
C ILE A 332 -13.54 39.46 -24.83
N MET A 333 -14.39 40.48 -24.89
CA MET A 333 -14.84 41.09 -26.14
C MET A 333 -13.68 41.74 -26.91
N SER A 334 -12.72 42.39 -26.22
CA SER A 334 -11.51 42.94 -26.84
C SER A 334 -10.58 41.85 -27.38
N PHE A 335 -10.46 40.74 -26.66
CA PHE A 335 -9.65 39.59 -27.06
C PHE A 335 -10.27 38.89 -28.28
N ILE A 336 -11.58 38.66 -28.26
CA ILE A 336 -12.34 38.13 -29.39
C ILE A 336 -12.16 39.03 -30.61
N ASN A 337 -12.34 40.35 -30.48
CA ASN A 337 -12.12 41.28 -31.59
C ASN A 337 -10.68 41.25 -32.11
N ARG A 338 -9.67 41.13 -31.23
CA ARG A 338 -8.26 41.04 -31.62
C ARG A 338 -7.97 39.74 -32.38
N VAL A 339 -8.54 38.62 -31.93
CA VAL A 339 -8.45 37.33 -32.62
C VAL A 339 -9.15 37.41 -33.98
N ASP A 340 -10.35 37.98 -34.06
CA ASP A 340 -11.09 38.14 -35.33
C ASP A 340 -10.37 39.03 -36.34
N VAL A 341 -9.71 40.11 -35.88
CA VAL A 341 -8.87 40.95 -36.73
C VAL A 341 -7.66 40.15 -37.23
N LYS A 342 -7.03 39.34 -36.36
CA LYS A 342 -5.87 38.52 -36.76
C LYS A 342 -6.25 37.43 -37.74
N VAL A 343 -7.39 36.77 -37.54
CA VAL A 343 -7.96 35.78 -38.46
C VAL A 343 -8.28 36.43 -39.80
N ARG A 344 -8.94 37.60 -39.82
CA ARG A 344 -9.20 38.34 -41.07
C ARG A 344 -7.90 38.75 -41.78
N GLN A 345 -6.90 39.22 -41.04
CA GLN A 345 -5.61 39.60 -41.61
C GLN A 345 -4.87 38.40 -42.22
N LEU A 346 -4.82 37.25 -41.52
CA LEU A 346 -4.22 36.02 -42.02
C LEU A 346 -4.98 35.48 -43.24
N LYS A 347 -6.31 35.57 -43.23
CA LYS A 347 -7.15 35.17 -44.37
C LYS A 347 -6.89 36.08 -45.59
N SER A 348 -6.78 37.40 -45.40
CA SER A 348 -6.37 38.32 -46.47
C SER A 348 -4.94 38.11 -46.95
N GLN A 349 -4.01 37.70 -46.07
CA GLN A 349 -2.64 37.34 -46.48
C GLN A 349 -2.63 36.03 -47.27
N LEU A 350 -3.45 35.05 -46.89
CA LEU A 350 -3.62 33.80 -47.64
C LEU A 350 -4.24 34.08 -49.02
N ASP A 351 -5.30 34.89 -49.09
CA ASP A 351 -5.94 35.29 -50.35
C ASP A 351 -4.98 36.06 -51.26
N ARG A 352 -4.08 36.89 -50.68
CA ARG A 352 -3.00 37.56 -51.44
C ARG A 352 -1.92 36.57 -51.91
N ARG A 353 -1.52 35.60 -51.09
CA ARG A 353 -0.58 34.54 -51.51
C ARG A 353 -1.18 33.63 -52.59
N GLN A 354 -2.49 33.39 -52.55
CA GLN A 354 -3.19 32.60 -53.56
C GLN A 354 -3.37 33.38 -54.87
N LYS A 355 -3.56 34.71 -54.81
CA LYS A 355 -3.59 35.59 -55.99
C LYS A 355 -2.21 35.84 -56.61
N ASN A 356 -1.16 35.96 -55.78
CA ASN A 356 0.22 36.16 -56.27
C ASN A 356 0.90 34.85 -56.72
N GLY A 357 0.28 33.69 -56.48
CA GLY A 357 0.83 32.38 -56.87
C GLY A 357 0.45 31.91 -58.26
N THR A 358 -0.35 32.68 -59.03
CA THR A 358 -0.88 32.20 -60.32
C THR A 358 -0.53 33.08 -61.52
N ASP A 359 -0.02 34.30 -61.34
CA ASP A 359 0.39 35.17 -62.45
C ASP A 359 1.70 35.90 -62.09
N GLU A 360 2.83 35.27 -62.38
CA GLU A 360 4.01 35.91 -62.98
C GLU A 360 5.08 34.86 -63.25
N VAL A 361 4.99 34.28 -64.45
CA VAL A 361 6.12 33.67 -65.14
C VAL A 361 6.90 34.80 -65.79
N GLN A 362 8.10 35.10 -65.29
CA GLN A 362 9.25 35.61 -66.08
C GLN A 362 10.55 35.54 -65.26
N ASN A 363 11.47 34.69 -65.74
CA ASN A 363 12.89 34.51 -65.40
C ASN A 363 13.75 35.77 -65.63
N PRO A 364 15.09 35.78 -65.40
CA PRO A 364 15.95 35.06 -64.44
C PRO A 364 16.98 36.00 -63.75
N GLU A 365 17.95 35.44 -63.00
CA GLU A 365 19.23 36.05 -62.56
C GLU A 365 19.23 36.78 -61.21
N GLY A 366 19.85 36.12 -60.22
CA GLY A 366 20.62 36.84 -59.20
C GLY A 366 20.31 36.60 -57.72
N ASP A 367 20.06 35.36 -57.26
CA ASP A 367 20.38 35.01 -55.86
C ASP A 367 20.34 33.49 -55.62
N HIS A 368 21.42 32.76 -55.95
CA HIS A 368 21.47 31.31 -55.73
C HIS A 368 22.06 30.88 -54.37
N LEU A 369 22.58 31.81 -53.55
CA LEU A 369 23.21 31.44 -52.27
C LEU A 369 22.23 31.44 -51.09
N GLU A 370 21.34 32.43 -50.98
CA GLU A 370 20.36 32.48 -49.89
C GLU A 370 19.27 31.40 -50.04
N ASP A 371 18.85 31.13 -51.27
CA ASP A 371 17.91 30.05 -51.60
C ASP A 371 18.50 28.66 -51.33
N SER A 372 19.82 28.49 -51.49
CA SER A 372 20.52 27.22 -51.16
C SER A 372 20.49 26.95 -49.66
N HIS A 373 20.76 27.95 -48.82
CA HIS A 373 20.79 27.79 -47.37
C HIS A 373 19.40 27.54 -46.77
N LEU A 374 18.36 28.20 -47.31
CA LEU A 374 16.98 27.93 -46.91
C LEU A 374 16.55 26.50 -47.31
N LEU A 375 16.97 26.02 -48.49
CA LEU A 375 16.74 24.64 -48.91
C LEU A 375 17.42 23.63 -48.01
N ASP A 376 18.64 23.93 -47.53
CA ASP A 376 19.39 23.05 -46.64
C ASP A 376 18.78 23.00 -45.23
N LEU A 377 18.33 24.13 -44.67
CA LEU A 377 17.54 24.12 -43.43
C LEU A 377 16.23 23.33 -43.57
N GLN A 378 15.56 23.45 -44.71
CA GLN A 378 14.34 22.70 -44.99
C GLN A 378 14.61 21.19 -45.07
N ARG A 379 15.74 20.79 -45.68
CA ARG A 379 16.18 19.39 -45.72
C ARG A 379 16.52 18.85 -44.33
N ASP A 380 17.21 19.64 -43.50
CA ASP A 380 17.56 19.26 -42.14
C ASP A 380 16.33 19.15 -41.23
N ALA A 381 15.39 20.09 -41.34
CA ALA A 381 14.10 20.01 -40.65
C ALA A 381 13.33 18.75 -41.08
N ASN A 382 13.29 18.44 -42.39
CA ASN A 382 12.64 17.24 -42.90
C ASN A 382 13.35 15.95 -42.44
N ARG A 383 14.68 15.96 -42.30
CA ARG A 383 15.46 14.85 -41.74
C ARG A 383 15.13 14.62 -40.27
N GLN A 384 15.12 15.68 -39.47
CA GLN A 384 14.75 15.60 -38.04
C GLN A 384 13.31 15.13 -37.85
N ILE A 385 12.36 15.61 -38.67
CA ILE A 385 10.98 15.14 -38.66
C ILE A 385 10.92 13.64 -38.97
N SER A 386 11.70 13.17 -39.92
CA SER A 386 11.74 11.74 -40.30
C SER A 386 12.32 10.88 -39.17
N ASP A 387 13.39 11.35 -38.50
CA ASP A 387 13.99 10.66 -37.36
C ASP A 387 13.02 10.58 -36.16
N LEU A 388 12.29 11.67 -35.88
CA LEU A 388 11.26 11.69 -34.83
C LEU A 388 10.08 10.78 -35.17
N LYS A 389 9.63 10.75 -36.44
CA LYS A 389 8.60 9.82 -36.90
C LYS A 389 9.04 8.37 -36.74
N PHE A 390 10.29 8.04 -37.08
CA PHE A 390 10.82 6.69 -36.90
C PHE A 390 10.87 6.29 -35.42
N LYS A 391 11.33 7.19 -34.54
CA LYS A 391 11.32 6.96 -33.09
C LYS A 391 9.90 6.78 -32.54
N LEU A 392 8.94 7.58 -33.02
CA LEU A 392 7.54 7.45 -32.65
C LEU A 392 7.01 6.07 -33.03
N VAL A 393 7.16 5.65 -34.29
CA VAL A 393 6.72 4.32 -34.77
C VAL A 393 7.38 3.19 -33.97
N LYS A 394 8.66 3.33 -33.63
CA LYS A 394 9.35 2.34 -32.79
C LYS A 394 8.76 2.27 -31.38
N SER A 395 8.49 3.43 -30.76
CA SER A 395 7.86 3.48 -29.44
C SER A 395 6.41 2.96 -29.46
N GLU A 396 5.66 3.22 -30.54
CA GLU A 396 4.32 2.67 -30.73
C GLU A 396 4.36 1.13 -30.82
N GLN A 397 5.33 0.58 -31.56
CA GLN A 397 5.54 -0.85 -31.60
C GLN A 397 5.89 -1.42 -30.23
N GLU A 398 6.76 -0.76 -29.46
CA GLU A 398 7.10 -1.18 -28.09
C GLU A 398 5.85 -1.16 -27.17
N VAL A 399 5.02 -0.12 -27.27
CA VAL A 399 3.74 -0.03 -26.52
C VAL A 399 2.85 -1.25 -26.82
N THR A 400 2.65 -1.62 -28.09
CA THR A 400 1.82 -2.79 -28.43
C THR A 400 2.35 -4.10 -27.83
N THR A 401 3.68 -4.26 -27.75
CA THR A 401 4.29 -5.46 -27.14
C THR A 401 4.10 -5.48 -25.62
N LEU A 402 4.19 -4.32 -24.97
CA LEU A 402 3.95 -4.19 -23.53
C LEU A 402 2.47 -4.43 -23.20
N GLU A 403 1.55 -3.94 -24.02
CA GLU A 403 0.11 -4.20 -23.86
C GLU A 403 -0.20 -5.70 -23.92
N GLN A 404 0.39 -6.44 -24.87
CA GLN A 404 0.23 -7.90 -24.94
C GLN A 404 0.78 -8.60 -23.70
N ASN A 405 1.91 -8.13 -23.17
CA ASN A 405 2.49 -8.64 -21.92
C ASN A 405 1.56 -8.39 -20.72
N VAL A 406 0.97 -7.19 -20.63
CA VAL A 406 -0.01 -6.84 -19.59
C VAL A 406 -1.20 -7.80 -19.65
N ILE A 407 -1.81 -7.99 -20.82
CA ILE A 407 -2.96 -8.91 -20.99
C ILE A 407 -2.61 -10.34 -20.54
N ARG A 408 -1.42 -10.83 -20.89
CA ARG A 408 -0.96 -12.17 -20.47
C ARG A 408 -0.79 -12.26 -18.95
N LEU A 409 -0.20 -11.23 -18.33
CA LEU A 409 0.03 -11.16 -16.88
C LEU A 409 -1.30 -11.03 -16.13
N GLU A 410 -2.22 -10.20 -16.58
CA GLU A 410 -3.58 -10.08 -16.04
C GLU A 410 -4.31 -11.43 -16.06
N GLY A 411 -4.18 -12.19 -17.16
CA GLY A 411 -4.70 -13.55 -17.24
C GLY A 411 -4.07 -14.51 -16.23
N GLN A 412 -2.78 -14.38 -15.94
CA GLN A 412 -2.12 -15.17 -14.88
C GLN A 412 -2.62 -14.78 -13.50
N VAL A 413 -2.70 -13.49 -13.20
CA VAL A 413 -3.21 -12.97 -11.92
C VAL A 413 -4.64 -13.47 -11.67
N THR A 414 -5.49 -13.42 -12.68
CA THR A 414 -6.89 -13.90 -12.58
C THR A 414 -6.95 -15.39 -12.22
N ARG A 415 -6.11 -16.23 -12.84
CA ARG A 415 -6.04 -17.67 -12.52
C ARG A 415 -5.48 -17.96 -11.13
N TYR A 416 -4.44 -17.24 -10.72
CA TYR A 416 -3.88 -17.44 -9.37
C TYR A 416 -4.83 -16.96 -8.29
N LYS A 417 -5.56 -15.87 -8.54
CA LYS A 417 -6.58 -15.38 -7.63
C LYS A 417 -7.69 -16.41 -7.44
N SER A 418 -8.27 -16.95 -8.51
CA SER A 418 -9.32 -17.97 -8.40
C SER A 418 -8.82 -19.26 -7.76
N ALA A 419 -7.58 -19.68 -8.05
CA ALA A 419 -6.97 -20.84 -7.39
C ALA A 419 -6.78 -20.61 -5.88
N SER A 420 -6.34 -19.41 -5.48
CA SER A 420 -6.19 -19.04 -4.06
C SER A 420 -7.53 -19.02 -3.34
N GLU A 421 -8.55 -18.40 -3.92
CA GLU A 421 -9.91 -18.37 -3.35
C GLU A 421 -10.51 -19.78 -3.20
N ASN A 422 -10.24 -20.68 -4.16
CA ASN A 422 -10.67 -22.08 -4.06
C ASN A 422 -9.93 -22.83 -2.96
N ALA A 423 -8.61 -22.60 -2.81
CA ALA A 423 -7.82 -23.23 -1.75
C ALA A 423 -8.28 -22.78 -0.35
N GLU A 424 -8.60 -21.49 -0.17
CA GLU A 424 -9.13 -20.95 1.07
C GLU A 424 -10.46 -21.61 1.47
N LYS A 425 -11.38 -21.78 0.49
CA LYS A 425 -12.65 -22.49 0.71
C LYS A 425 -12.43 -23.93 1.20
N ILE A 426 -11.52 -24.67 0.55
CA ILE A 426 -11.18 -26.05 0.92
C ILE A 426 -10.57 -26.09 2.34
N GLU A 427 -9.70 -25.13 2.68
CA GLU A 427 -9.11 -25.07 4.02
C GLU A 427 -10.19 -24.88 5.10
N ASP A 428 -11.17 -24.03 4.86
CA ASP A 428 -12.26 -23.79 5.80
C ASP A 428 -13.19 -25.01 5.94
N GLU A 429 -13.49 -25.72 4.86
CA GLU A 429 -14.20 -27.01 4.90
C GLU A 429 -13.43 -28.03 5.75
N LEU A 430 -12.12 -28.18 5.53
CA LEU A 430 -11.27 -29.08 6.31
C LEU A 430 -11.20 -28.68 7.80
N LYS A 431 -11.21 -27.38 8.13
CA LYS A 431 -11.29 -26.93 9.53
C LYS A 431 -12.61 -27.33 10.18
N VAL A 432 -13.73 -27.23 9.46
CA VAL A 432 -15.04 -27.65 9.95
C VAL A 432 -15.06 -29.16 10.18
N ASP A 433 -14.57 -29.95 9.23
CA ASP A 433 -14.50 -31.41 9.33
C ASP A 433 -13.58 -31.87 10.46
N LYS A 434 -12.42 -31.22 10.64
CA LYS A 434 -11.54 -31.47 11.79
C LYS A 434 -12.27 -31.28 13.11
N ARG A 435 -13.04 -30.20 13.27
CA ARG A 435 -13.83 -29.96 14.49
C ARG A 435 -14.93 -30.99 14.67
N LYS A 436 -15.54 -31.47 13.58
CA LYS A 436 -16.55 -32.52 13.59
C LYS A 436 -15.96 -33.85 14.06
N LEU A 437 -14.89 -34.30 13.43
CA LEU A 437 -14.18 -35.53 13.80
C LEU A 437 -13.64 -35.46 15.23
N GLN A 438 -13.16 -34.30 15.69
CA GLN A 438 -12.75 -34.13 17.09
C GLN A 438 -13.91 -34.30 18.08
N ARG A 439 -15.12 -33.84 17.74
CA ARG A 439 -16.32 -34.05 18.57
C ARG A 439 -16.74 -35.52 18.57
N GLU A 440 -16.72 -36.16 17.41
CA GLU A 440 -17.04 -37.59 17.28
C GLU A 440 -16.03 -38.46 18.05
N LEU A 441 -14.74 -38.15 17.98
CA LEU A 441 -13.69 -38.83 18.74
C LEU A 441 -13.92 -38.72 20.25
N ARG A 442 -14.22 -37.51 20.77
CA ARG A 442 -14.54 -37.34 22.20
C ARG A 442 -15.74 -38.17 22.60
N SER A 443 -16.84 -38.09 21.84
CA SER A 443 -18.05 -38.88 22.12
C SER A 443 -17.81 -40.39 22.05
N ALA A 444 -16.92 -40.87 21.18
CA ALA A 444 -16.55 -42.28 21.11
C ALA A 444 -15.70 -42.72 22.31
N LEU A 445 -14.77 -41.87 22.77
CA LEU A 445 -13.97 -42.12 23.97
C LEU A 445 -14.87 -42.19 25.22
N ASP A 446 -15.78 -41.22 25.40
CA ASP A 446 -16.74 -41.23 26.50
C ASP A 446 -17.55 -42.54 26.53
N ARG A 447 -17.95 -43.04 25.34
CA ARG A 447 -18.67 -44.31 25.20
C ARG A 447 -17.80 -45.54 25.52
N ILE A 448 -16.51 -45.49 25.21
CA ILE A 448 -15.57 -46.56 25.59
C ILE A 448 -15.45 -46.60 27.12
N ASP A 449 -15.23 -45.46 27.77
CA ASP A 449 -15.10 -45.37 29.23
C ASP A 449 -16.36 -45.92 29.94
N GLU A 450 -17.56 -45.58 29.45
CA GLU A 450 -18.82 -46.13 29.96
C GLU A 450 -18.88 -47.67 29.82
N LEU A 451 -18.51 -48.20 28.66
CA LEU A 451 -18.51 -49.63 28.40
C LEU A 451 -17.45 -50.37 29.22
N GLU A 452 -16.28 -49.76 29.46
CA GLU A 452 -15.23 -50.31 30.31
C GLU A 452 -15.71 -50.43 31.76
N VAL A 453 -16.36 -49.39 32.30
CA VAL A 453 -16.96 -49.44 33.65
C VAL A 453 -18.03 -50.53 33.75
N ASN A 454 -18.91 -50.62 32.75
CA ASN A 454 -19.95 -51.65 32.70
C ASN A 454 -19.35 -53.07 32.63
N ASN A 455 -18.35 -53.27 31.78
CA ASN A 455 -17.67 -54.55 31.64
C ASN A 455 -16.94 -54.95 32.93
N ASN A 456 -16.28 -53.99 33.59
CA ASN A 456 -15.68 -54.20 34.91
C ASN A 456 -16.72 -54.63 35.96
N HIS A 457 -17.91 -54.02 35.96
CA HIS A 457 -18.99 -54.40 36.87
C HIS A 457 -19.51 -55.83 36.59
N LEU A 458 -19.74 -56.16 35.31
CA LEU A 458 -20.18 -57.48 34.88
C LEU A 458 -19.14 -58.56 35.20
N SER A 459 -17.86 -58.28 34.95
CA SER A 459 -16.75 -59.18 35.25
C SER A 459 -16.69 -59.51 36.74
N LYS A 460 -16.76 -58.50 37.63
CA LYS A 460 -16.83 -58.72 39.09
C LYS A 460 -18.04 -59.56 39.51
N ARG A 461 -19.21 -59.33 38.89
CA ARG A 461 -20.42 -60.12 39.17
C ARG A 461 -20.26 -61.57 38.71
N LEU A 462 -19.64 -61.79 37.57
CA LEU A 462 -19.37 -63.11 37.02
C LEU A 462 -18.38 -63.88 37.90
N GLU A 463 -17.33 -63.23 38.39
CA GLU A 463 -16.39 -63.80 39.37
C GLU A 463 -17.08 -64.24 40.65
N LYS A 464 -17.97 -63.40 41.21
CA LYS A 464 -18.78 -63.78 42.39
C LYS A 464 -19.63 -65.02 42.12
N MET A 465 -20.29 -65.09 40.96
CA MET A 465 -21.10 -66.26 40.59
C MET A 465 -20.24 -67.52 40.42
N LYS A 466 -19.05 -67.40 39.83
CA LYS A 466 -18.07 -68.50 39.73
C LYS A 466 -17.61 -68.97 41.11
N ALA A 467 -17.26 -68.05 42.00
CA ALA A 467 -16.86 -68.38 43.37
C ALA A 467 -17.98 -69.10 44.14
N ASN A 468 -19.23 -68.61 44.05
CA ASN A 468 -20.39 -69.25 44.66
C ASN A 468 -20.63 -70.66 44.12
N ARG A 469 -20.55 -70.86 42.80
CA ARG A 469 -20.66 -72.17 42.17
C ARG A 469 -19.57 -73.13 42.68
N ASN A 470 -18.33 -72.66 42.75
CA ASN A 470 -17.22 -73.48 43.23
C ASN A 470 -17.39 -73.86 44.70
N ALA A 471 -17.87 -72.93 45.54
CA ALA A 471 -18.16 -73.20 46.95
C ALA A 471 -19.27 -74.25 47.12
N LEU A 472 -20.35 -74.19 46.32
CA LEU A 472 -21.41 -75.20 46.32
C LEU A 472 -20.91 -76.58 45.87
N LEU A 473 -20.06 -76.63 44.85
CA LEU A 473 -19.45 -77.88 44.39
C LEU A 473 -18.50 -78.49 45.43
N ALA A 474 -17.86 -77.69 46.28
CA ALA A 474 -16.99 -78.19 47.35
C ALA A 474 -17.74 -78.72 48.57
N GLN A 475 -19.07 -78.48 48.67
CA GLN A 475 -19.93 -78.98 49.74
C GLN A 475 -20.66 -80.29 49.39
N GLN A 476 -20.59 -80.72 48.13
CA GLN A 476 -21.04 -82.02 47.63
C GLN A 476 -19.89 -83.01 47.66
#